data_AF-A0A848YXX2-F1
#
_entry.id   AF-A0A848YXX2-F1
#
_cell.length_a   1.000
_cell.length_b   1.000
_cell.length_c   1.000
_cell.angle_alpha   90.00
_cell.angle_beta   90.00
_cell.angle_gamma   90.00
#
_symmetry.space_group_name_H-M   'P 1'
#
loop_
_entity.id
_entity.type
_entity.pdbx_description
1 polymer ?
#
loop_
_entity_poly.entity_id
_entity_poly.type
_entity_poly.pdbx_seq_one_letter_code
_entity_poly.pdbx_strand_id
1 'polypeptide(L)'
;MKSQRIAILIAGSRFPKEPKLETLRYPENDVDGLHDVLSDIDRGGFDNILVFKNESHSTIIQSLNTALKNAGKNDLFLVYYSGHGMQNASGDLHLATADTVLEILESTSIPVATIKHFINTFTINKAILLLDCCYSGLVGKAFVKSSVEDQLQMMSRGRGVYVLTASTAFQVARETETDGHGIFTKYLIQGIRTGDADADESGHITMEDLYRYVDRHVFEECNQKPSKWAIDVQGELVIAKSGKTPGLERRKQLQTILADMLKESLPEAIFEKAWTILKQEGTEITDESKAYDQLLDRLLNQSIKPLTFVQEWNRIDTGDISPSEHRPIPEKKAPAPSLEIKRNAPGETATPTETNPAQGKSWKMMYGFLVIVLIVTTISITLAIIKQTRITNWSKSVVEIERRYEVLHNQLNRAEMLSVLGQYEVDKDNLIRQLRELIQQGEEMGIQASAARELERTIQESWNEQIRGLETEMTQLSNQQKPIIVWEEELEQIRRLFEQLRKDAAMSRRAEVLKSLSEDKNLLLHRVEELVENAKTLGIEAGEAEELKQDIEREWRELEMSVK
;
A
#
# COMPACT_ATOMS: atom_id res chain seq x y z
N MET A 1 -1.67 -2.36 28.89
CA MET A 1 -1.32 -3.66 28.30
C MET A 1 -0.67 -3.41 26.95
N LYS A 2 0.37 -4.16 26.59
CA LYS A 2 1.02 -4.06 25.27
C LYS A 2 -0.01 -4.49 24.22
N SER A 3 -0.14 -3.72 23.14
CA SER A 3 -0.97 -4.09 21.99
C SER A 3 -0.44 -5.39 21.40
N GLN A 4 -1.33 -6.35 21.12
CA GLN A 4 -1.02 -7.60 20.46
C GLN A 4 -1.36 -7.55 18.97
N ARG A 5 -0.72 -8.43 18.20
CA ARG A 5 -0.98 -8.68 16.79
C ARG A 5 -1.39 -10.14 16.65
N ILE A 6 -2.61 -10.38 16.20
CA ILE A 6 -3.23 -11.70 16.14
C ILE A 6 -3.58 -11.99 14.68
N ALA A 7 -3.21 -13.17 14.17
CA ALA A 7 -3.52 -13.60 12.82
C ALA A 7 -4.23 -14.97 12.83
N ILE A 8 -5.22 -15.12 11.95
CA ILE A 8 -5.84 -16.40 11.61
C ILE A 8 -5.61 -16.64 10.12
N LEU A 9 -4.86 -17.69 9.79
CA LEU A 9 -4.50 -18.07 8.44
C LEU A 9 -5.24 -19.36 8.07
N ILE A 10 -6.02 -19.34 7.00
CA ILE A 10 -6.93 -20.42 6.61
C ILE A 10 -6.60 -20.87 5.19
N ALA A 11 -6.36 -22.17 5.02
CA ALA A 11 -6.14 -22.81 3.72
C ALA A 11 -7.26 -23.84 3.46
N GLY A 12 -8.00 -23.64 2.36
CA GLY A 12 -8.94 -24.62 1.81
C GLY A 12 -8.42 -25.18 0.49
N SER A 13 -7.71 -26.31 0.53
CA SER A 13 -7.17 -26.97 -0.67
C SER A 13 -7.88 -28.26 -1.04
N ARG A 14 -8.44 -29.00 -0.07
CA ARG A 14 -9.05 -30.33 -0.24
C ARG A 14 -10.51 -30.33 0.20
N PHE A 15 -11.39 -30.86 -0.64
CA PHE A 15 -12.84 -30.85 -0.44
C PHE A 15 -13.44 -32.28 -0.55
N PRO A 16 -13.15 -33.20 0.38
CA PRO A 16 -13.56 -34.60 0.29
C PRO A 16 -15.08 -34.82 0.22
N LYS A 17 -15.88 -33.86 0.70
CA LYS A 17 -17.35 -33.93 0.70
C LYS A 17 -17.99 -33.37 -0.58
N GLU A 18 -17.23 -32.68 -1.42
CA GLU A 18 -17.73 -32.00 -2.61
C GLU A 18 -16.79 -32.23 -3.80
N PRO A 19 -16.96 -33.33 -4.54
CA PRO A 19 -16.10 -33.69 -5.67
C PRO A 19 -16.10 -32.67 -6.81
N LYS A 20 -17.07 -31.75 -6.87
CA LYS A 20 -17.11 -30.67 -7.88
C LYS A 20 -16.12 -29.55 -7.59
N LEU A 21 -15.63 -29.45 -6.35
CA LEU A 21 -14.57 -28.50 -6.01
C LEU A 21 -13.22 -29.15 -6.26
N GLU A 22 -12.49 -28.63 -7.24
CA GLU A 22 -11.15 -29.11 -7.56
C GLU A 22 -10.19 -28.89 -6.39
N THR A 23 -9.24 -29.81 -6.24
CA THR A 23 -8.16 -29.67 -5.26
C THR A 23 -7.18 -28.60 -5.72
N LEU A 24 -6.88 -27.64 -4.86
CA LEU A 24 -5.93 -26.56 -5.11
C LEU A 24 -4.53 -26.94 -4.62
N ARG A 25 -3.48 -26.48 -5.28
CA ARG A 25 -2.10 -26.89 -4.99
C ARG A 25 -1.47 -26.02 -3.91
N TYR A 26 -1.70 -24.71 -3.95
CA TYR A 26 -0.93 -23.75 -3.16
C TYR A 26 -1.52 -23.26 -1.83
N PRO A 27 -2.82 -23.37 -1.50
CA PRO A 27 -3.33 -22.77 -0.26
C PRO A 27 -2.61 -23.16 1.03
N GLU A 28 -2.14 -24.41 1.14
CA GLU A 28 -1.37 -24.85 2.32
C GLU A 28 0.04 -24.26 2.37
N ASN A 29 0.69 -24.08 1.22
CA ASN A 29 1.99 -23.41 1.13
C ASN A 29 1.86 -21.90 1.35
N ASP A 30 0.81 -21.30 0.80
CA ASP A 30 0.46 -19.89 0.96
C ASP A 30 0.38 -19.49 2.44
N VAL A 31 -0.37 -20.26 3.24
CA VAL A 31 -0.47 -19.99 4.69
C VAL A 31 0.85 -20.22 5.42
N ASP A 32 1.69 -21.17 4.99
CA ASP A 32 3.01 -21.40 5.59
C ASP A 32 3.96 -20.23 5.30
N GLY A 33 4.06 -19.83 4.03
CA GLY A 33 4.92 -18.73 3.63
C GLY A 33 4.50 -17.39 4.25
N LEU A 34 3.19 -17.18 4.42
CA LEU A 34 2.67 -16.00 5.11
C LEU A 34 2.88 -16.09 6.63
N HIS A 35 2.72 -17.28 7.24
CA HIS A 35 3.06 -17.50 8.65
C HIS A 35 4.52 -17.10 8.94
N ASP A 36 5.45 -17.50 8.07
CA ASP A 36 6.88 -17.21 8.25
C ASP A 36 7.17 -15.71 8.29
N VAL A 37 6.61 -14.92 7.38
CA VAL A 37 6.86 -13.47 7.35
C VAL A 37 6.10 -12.71 8.44
N LEU A 38 4.93 -13.20 8.84
CA LEU A 38 4.14 -12.58 9.89
C LEU A 38 4.72 -12.85 11.28
N SER A 39 5.31 -14.02 11.51
CA SER A 39 5.93 -14.38 12.79
C SER A 39 7.31 -13.74 13.02
N ASP A 40 8.01 -13.36 11.96
CA ASP A 40 9.30 -12.68 12.05
C ASP A 40 9.17 -11.31 12.75
N ILE A 41 9.88 -11.14 13.88
CA ILE A 41 9.84 -9.97 14.75
C ILE A 41 10.34 -8.67 14.09
N ASP A 42 11.22 -8.80 13.10
CA ASP A 42 11.79 -7.70 12.33
C ASP A 42 10.95 -7.39 11.09
N ARG A 43 9.90 -8.18 10.84
CA ARG A 43 8.91 -8.02 9.77
C ARG A 43 7.50 -7.84 10.34
N GLY A 44 6.66 -8.89 10.29
CA GLY A 44 5.28 -8.81 10.76
C GLY A 44 5.13 -8.69 12.28
N GLY A 45 5.98 -9.38 13.05
CA GLY A 45 5.98 -9.36 14.51
C GLY A 45 4.63 -9.73 15.14
N PHE A 46 3.90 -10.67 14.55
CA PHE A 46 2.63 -11.17 15.08
C PHE A 46 2.86 -12.05 16.31
N ASP A 47 2.12 -11.79 17.38
CA ASP A 47 2.28 -12.47 18.66
C ASP A 47 1.58 -13.85 18.70
N ASN A 48 0.42 -13.96 18.03
CA ASN A 48 -0.39 -15.17 18.01
C ASN A 48 -0.92 -15.44 16.60
N ILE A 49 -0.42 -16.50 15.97
CA ILE A 49 -0.83 -16.91 14.62
C ILE A 49 -1.46 -18.29 14.72
N LEU A 50 -2.74 -18.40 14.34
CA LEU A 50 -3.47 -19.66 14.26
C LEU A 50 -3.57 -20.07 12.79
N VAL A 51 -3.07 -21.26 12.47
CA VAL A 51 -3.07 -21.79 11.09
C VAL A 51 -4.05 -22.95 11.00
N PHE A 52 -4.98 -22.88 10.05
CA PHE A 52 -5.98 -23.90 9.76
C PHE A 52 -5.80 -24.40 8.33
N LYS A 53 -5.43 -25.67 8.16
CA LYS A 53 -5.27 -26.30 6.83
C LYS A 53 -6.31 -27.39 6.66
N ASN A 54 -7.24 -27.19 5.73
CA ASN A 54 -8.31 -28.15 5.43
C ASN A 54 -9.13 -28.56 6.66
N GLU A 55 -9.39 -27.58 7.53
CA GLU A 55 -10.24 -27.72 8.71
C GLU A 55 -11.70 -27.42 8.37
N SER A 56 -12.63 -27.84 9.24
CA SER A 56 -14.05 -27.57 9.07
C SER A 56 -14.39 -26.11 9.33
N HIS A 57 -15.43 -25.59 8.66
CA HIS A 57 -15.97 -24.25 8.92
C HIS A 57 -16.27 -24.01 10.41
N SER A 58 -16.79 -25.02 11.11
CA SER A 58 -17.18 -24.93 12.52
C SER A 58 -15.99 -24.72 13.45
N THR A 59 -14.88 -25.44 13.24
CA THR A 59 -13.64 -25.28 13.99
C THR A 59 -13.09 -23.87 13.80
N ILE A 60 -13.01 -23.42 12.55
CA ILE A 60 -12.45 -22.11 12.20
C ILE A 60 -13.30 -20.97 12.78
N ILE A 61 -14.63 -21.05 12.69
CA ILE A 61 -15.55 -20.05 13.28
C ILE A 61 -15.41 -19.97 14.80
N GLN A 62 -15.27 -21.10 15.49
CA GLN A 62 -15.07 -21.12 16.94
C GLN A 62 -13.75 -20.45 17.33
N SER A 63 -12.67 -20.70 16.58
CA SER A 63 -11.38 -20.06 16.79
C SER A 63 -11.40 -18.57 16.48
N LEU A 64 -12.04 -18.14 15.39
CA LEU A 64 -12.27 -16.72 15.07
C LEU A 64 -12.97 -15.99 16.21
N ASN A 65 -14.08 -16.55 16.69
CA ASN A 65 -14.86 -15.98 17.78
C ASN A 65 -14.03 -15.87 19.07
N THR A 66 -13.31 -16.95 19.42
CA THR A 66 -12.47 -17.01 20.62
C THR A 66 -11.32 -16.00 20.57
N ALA A 67 -10.63 -15.88 19.43
CA ALA A 67 -9.53 -14.95 19.25
C ALA A 67 -10.01 -13.49 19.33
N LEU A 68 -11.09 -13.14 18.62
CA LEU A 68 -11.65 -11.79 18.65
C LEU A 68 -12.24 -11.41 20.02
N LYS A 69 -12.86 -12.36 20.73
CA LYS A 69 -13.37 -12.15 22.09
C LYS A 69 -12.27 -11.80 23.09
N ASN A 70 -11.07 -12.36 22.90
CA ASN A 70 -9.93 -12.14 23.78
C ASN A 70 -9.06 -10.94 23.34
N ALA A 71 -9.29 -10.39 22.15
CA ALA A 71 -8.55 -9.25 21.63
C ALA A 71 -8.96 -7.93 22.31
N GLY A 72 -7.97 -7.09 22.58
CA GLY A 72 -8.13 -5.73 23.09
C GLY A 72 -8.40 -4.71 21.98
N LYS A 73 -8.85 -3.51 22.38
CA LYS A 73 -9.18 -2.41 21.44
C LYS A 73 -8.03 -1.99 20.54
N ASN A 74 -6.83 -1.99 21.09
CA ASN A 74 -5.64 -1.52 20.39
C ASN A 74 -4.95 -2.61 19.57
N ASP A 75 -5.39 -3.87 19.69
CA ASP A 75 -4.78 -4.99 19.00
C ASP A 75 -5.02 -4.91 17.49
N LEU A 76 -4.15 -5.55 16.72
CA LEU A 76 -4.33 -5.74 15.28
C LEU A 76 -4.80 -7.16 15.03
N PHE A 77 -5.93 -7.32 14.36
CA PHE A 77 -6.45 -8.62 13.96
C PHE A 77 -6.31 -8.81 12.45
N LEU A 78 -5.75 -9.93 12.02
CA LEU A 78 -5.61 -10.28 10.61
C LEU A 78 -6.32 -11.60 10.34
N VAL A 79 -7.12 -11.66 9.29
CA VAL A 79 -7.61 -12.91 8.71
C VAL A 79 -7.06 -13.02 7.30
N TYR A 80 -6.40 -14.14 7.02
CA TYR A 80 -5.99 -14.50 5.68
C TYR A 80 -6.68 -15.79 5.27
N TYR A 81 -7.18 -15.84 4.04
CA TYR A 81 -7.78 -17.03 3.46
C TYR A 81 -7.22 -17.27 2.05
N SER A 82 -6.80 -18.51 1.77
CA SER A 82 -6.51 -19.02 0.43
C SER A 82 -7.36 -20.25 0.15
N GLY A 83 -8.04 -20.27 -1.00
CA GLY A 83 -8.89 -21.39 -1.43
C GLY A 83 -10.04 -20.99 -2.35
N HIS A 84 -11.06 -21.86 -2.47
CA HIS A 84 -12.25 -21.53 -3.26
C HIS A 84 -13.13 -20.50 -2.56
N GLY A 85 -13.58 -19.49 -3.30
CA GLY A 85 -14.64 -18.57 -2.89
C GLY A 85 -15.91 -18.91 -3.66
N MET A 86 -17.04 -19.06 -2.95
CA MET A 86 -18.33 -19.41 -3.53
C MET A 86 -19.34 -18.30 -3.26
N GLN A 87 -20.30 -18.12 -4.17
CA GLN A 87 -21.44 -17.25 -3.94
C GLN A 87 -22.67 -18.08 -3.58
N ASN A 88 -23.40 -17.63 -2.55
CA ASN A 88 -24.74 -18.15 -2.29
C ASN A 88 -25.75 -17.59 -3.31
N ALA A 89 -27.01 -18.01 -3.22
CA ALA A 89 -28.08 -17.54 -4.11
C ALA A 89 -28.34 -16.01 -4.03
N SER A 90 -27.96 -15.37 -2.92
CA SER A 90 -28.07 -13.93 -2.70
C SER A 90 -26.86 -13.14 -3.22
N GLY A 91 -25.83 -13.85 -3.71
CA GLY A 91 -24.59 -13.29 -4.21
C GLY A 91 -23.58 -12.92 -3.12
N ASP A 92 -23.78 -13.35 -1.87
CA ASP A 92 -22.83 -13.14 -0.79
C ASP A 92 -21.64 -14.09 -0.91
N LEU A 93 -20.46 -13.64 -0.50
CA LEU A 93 -19.24 -14.44 -0.56
C LEU A 93 -19.11 -15.38 0.65
N HIS A 94 -18.85 -16.64 0.34
CA HIS A 94 -18.58 -17.72 1.27
C HIS A 94 -17.19 -18.31 0.98
N LEU A 95 -16.42 -18.56 2.03
CA LEU A 95 -15.11 -19.19 1.97
C LEU A 95 -15.31 -20.70 2.15
N ALA A 96 -14.91 -21.48 1.14
CA ALA A 96 -15.00 -22.93 1.20
C ALA A 96 -14.03 -23.50 2.23
N THR A 97 -14.41 -24.61 2.85
CA THR A 97 -13.62 -25.34 3.85
C THR A 97 -13.74 -26.84 3.58
N ALA A 98 -12.98 -27.67 4.29
CA ALA A 98 -12.89 -29.10 3.96
C ALA A 98 -14.24 -29.85 4.04
N ASP A 99 -15.20 -29.34 4.80
CA ASP A 99 -16.53 -29.91 4.92
C ASP A 99 -17.63 -29.21 4.12
N THR A 100 -17.25 -28.30 3.22
CA THR A 100 -18.18 -27.59 2.32
C THR A 100 -18.87 -28.53 1.35
N VAL A 101 -20.18 -28.31 1.19
CA VAL A 101 -21.07 -28.95 0.23
C VAL A 101 -21.90 -27.85 -0.44
N LEU A 102 -21.87 -27.77 -1.78
CA LEU A 102 -22.42 -26.62 -2.52
C LEU A 102 -23.94 -26.46 -2.37
N GLU A 103 -24.65 -27.57 -2.22
CA GLU A 103 -26.12 -27.57 -2.07
C GLU A 103 -26.58 -26.97 -0.72
N ILE A 104 -25.71 -27.00 0.30
CA ILE A 104 -25.97 -26.49 1.65
C ILE A 104 -24.85 -25.54 2.08
N LEU A 105 -24.43 -24.69 1.15
CA LEU A 105 -23.27 -23.81 1.29
C LEU A 105 -23.32 -22.98 2.58
N GLU A 106 -24.48 -22.45 2.94
CA GLU A 106 -24.69 -21.57 4.10
C GLU A 106 -24.35 -22.25 5.43
N SER A 107 -24.51 -23.56 5.53
CA SER A 107 -24.25 -24.32 6.76
C SER A 107 -22.93 -25.09 6.76
N THR A 108 -22.21 -25.09 5.63
CA THR A 108 -20.99 -25.90 5.46
C THR A 108 -19.78 -25.08 4.98
N SER A 109 -19.90 -23.76 4.91
CA SER A 109 -18.83 -22.82 4.54
C SER A 109 -18.78 -21.66 5.52
N ILE A 110 -17.82 -20.75 5.36
CA ILE A 110 -17.70 -19.55 6.20
C ILE A 110 -18.19 -18.33 5.42
N PRO A 111 -19.35 -17.75 5.75
CA PRO A 111 -19.77 -16.49 5.15
C PRO A 111 -18.82 -15.35 5.56
N VAL A 112 -18.35 -14.54 4.62
CA VAL A 112 -17.51 -13.37 4.94
C VAL A 112 -18.28 -12.37 5.82
N ALA A 113 -19.61 -12.31 5.66
CA ALA A 113 -20.50 -11.54 6.53
C ALA A 113 -20.40 -11.95 8.01
N THR A 114 -20.14 -13.23 8.32
CA THR A 114 -19.93 -13.71 9.69
C THR A 114 -18.63 -13.19 10.29
N ILE A 115 -17.56 -13.14 9.50
CA ILE A 115 -16.27 -12.57 9.92
C ILE A 115 -16.43 -11.08 10.21
N LYS A 116 -17.09 -10.35 9.30
CA LYS A 116 -17.47 -8.94 9.49
C LYS A 116 -18.30 -8.75 10.76
N HIS A 117 -19.29 -9.60 10.99
CA HIS A 117 -20.13 -9.53 12.18
C HIS A 117 -19.30 -9.68 13.46
N PHE A 118 -18.36 -10.62 13.52
CA PHE A 118 -17.47 -10.75 14.67
C PHE A 118 -16.60 -9.51 14.88
N ILE A 119 -15.98 -8.98 13.82
CA ILE A 119 -15.20 -7.73 13.89
C ILE A 119 -16.06 -6.58 14.43
N ASN A 120 -17.33 -6.49 13.99
CA ASN A 120 -18.27 -5.45 14.41
C ASN A 120 -18.79 -5.63 15.84
N THR A 121 -18.94 -6.87 16.31
CA THR A 121 -19.45 -7.20 17.64
C THR A 121 -18.37 -7.02 18.73
N PHE A 122 -17.11 -7.37 18.44
CA PHE A 122 -16.03 -7.29 19.41
C PHE A 122 -15.33 -5.91 19.42
N THR A 123 -14.46 -5.69 20.41
CA THR A 123 -13.89 -4.38 20.74
C THR A 123 -12.70 -3.97 19.88
N ILE A 124 -12.31 -4.75 18.87
CA ILE A 124 -11.14 -4.47 18.04
C ILE A 124 -11.34 -3.24 17.15
N ASN A 125 -10.34 -2.37 17.08
CA ASN A 125 -10.39 -1.17 16.23
C ASN A 125 -9.59 -1.30 14.94
N LYS A 126 -8.75 -2.33 14.79
CA LYS A 126 -7.91 -2.53 13.60
C LYS A 126 -8.03 -3.97 13.12
N ALA A 127 -8.66 -4.15 11.96
CA ALA A 127 -8.78 -5.46 11.34
C ALA A 127 -8.29 -5.43 9.88
N ILE A 128 -7.59 -6.49 9.48
CA ILE A 128 -7.12 -6.73 8.11
C ILE A 128 -7.74 -8.03 7.61
N LEU A 129 -8.35 -8.00 6.44
CA LEU A 129 -8.81 -9.19 5.72
C LEU A 129 -8.04 -9.31 4.41
N LEU A 130 -7.32 -10.40 4.22
CA LEU A 130 -6.58 -10.73 3.01
C LEU A 130 -7.22 -11.98 2.39
N LEU A 131 -7.79 -11.88 1.19
CA LEU A 131 -8.55 -12.98 0.58
C LEU A 131 -7.97 -13.35 -0.79
N ASP A 132 -7.33 -14.51 -0.86
CA ASP A 132 -6.83 -15.14 -2.08
C ASP A 132 -7.82 -16.21 -2.57
N CYS A 133 -8.93 -15.74 -3.14
CA CYS A 133 -9.97 -16.63 -3.66
C CYS A 133 -10.77 -15.99 -4.80
N CYS A 134 -11.37 -16.82 -5.66
CA CYS A 134 -12.29 -16.34 -6.68
C CYS A 134 -13.48 -15.59 -6.04
N TYR A 135 -14.02 -14.59 -6.74
CA TYR A 135 -15.13 -13.74 -6.27
C TYR A 135 -14.83 -12.88 -5.03
N SER A 136 -13.60 -12.85 -4.53
CA SER A 136 -13.14 -11.95 -3.46
C SER A 136 -13.36 -10.47 -3.81
N GLY A 137 -13.32 -10.11 -5.10
CA GLY A 137 -13.69 -8.79 -5.62
C GLY A 137 -15.09 -8.31 -5.24
N LEU A 138 -15.97 -9.21 -4.81
CA LEU A 138 -17.35 -8.92 -4.40
C LEU A 138 -17.50 -8.72 -2.89
N VAL A 139 -16.41 -8.82 -2.11
CA VAL A 139 -16.39 -8.56 -0.67
C VAL A 139 -16.86 -7.14 -0.36
N GLY A 140 -16.62 -6.19 -1.28
CA GLY A 140 -17.21 -4.87 -1.25
C GLY A 140 -18.72 -4.89 -1.03
N LYS A 141 -19.49 -5.85 -1.54
CA LYS A 141 -20.94 -5.93 -1.24
C LYS A 141 -21.22 -6.20 0.23
N ALA A 142 -20.47 -7.10 0.88
CA ALA A 142 -20.66 -7.40 2.30
C ALA A 142 -20.28 -6.22 3.20
N PHE A 143 -19.30 -5.43 2.79
CA PHE A 143 -18.71 -4.36 3.60
C PHE A 143 -19.19 -2.93 3.23
N VAL A 144 -19.63 -2.70 1.99
CA VAL A 144 -20.16 -1.42 1.47
C VAL A 144 -21.69 -1.36 1.56
N LYS A 145 -22.44 -2.47 1.38
CA LYS A 145 -23.91 -2.49 1.62
C LYS A 145 -24.30 -2.46 3.11
N SER A 146 -23.37 -2.07 3.98
CA SER A 146 -23.63 -1.80 5.40
C SER A 146 -24.79 -0.82 5.53
N SER A 147 -25.69 -1.05 6.49
CA SER A 147 -26.73 -0.06 6.78
C SER A 147 -26.07 1.25 7.23
N VAL A 148 -26.77 2.38 7.05
CA VAL A 148 -26.29 3.70 7.55
C VAL A 148 -25.95 3.62 9.04
N GLU A 149 -26.72 2.84 9.81
CA GLU A 149 -26.49 2.56 11.24
C GLU A 149 -25.17 1.80 11.48
N ASP A 150 -24.85 0.77 10.68
CA ASP A 150 -23.58 0.04 10.78
C ASP A 150 -22.38 0.94 10.49
N GLN A 151 -22.49 1.80 9.48
CA GLN A 151 -21.44 2.76 9.12
C GLN A 151 -21.26 3.81 10.23
N LEU A 152 -22.35 4.38 10.75
CA LEU A 152 -22.33 5.30 11.89
C LEU A 152 -21.74 4.67 13.15
N GLN A 153 -22.04 3.39 13.43
CA GLN A 153 -21.45 2.68 14.57
C GLN A 153 -19.96 2.37 14.40
N MET A 154 -19.50 2.13 13.18
CA MET A 154 -18.06 2.00 12.90
C MET A 154 -17.37 3.34 13.12
N MET A 155 -17.85 4.40 12.46
CA MET A 155 -17.34 5.78 12.58
C MET A 155 -17.30 6.28 14.03
N SER A 156 -18.34 6.01 14.82
CA SER A 156 -18.41 6.45 16.22
C SER A 156 -17.42 5.72 17.14
N ARG A 157 -16.87 4.59 16.70
CA ARG A 157 -15.93 3.77 17.48
C ARG A 157 -14.47 3.88 16.96
N GLY A 158 -14.24 4.60 15.86
CA GLY A 158 -12.92 4.78 15.24
C GLY A 158 -12.29 3.45 14.82
N ARG A 159 -13.05 2.64 14.06
CA ARG A 159 -12.67 1.27 13.71
C ARG A 159 -12.25 1.18 12.25
N GLY A 160 -10.97 0.95 12.01
CA GLY A 160 -10.42 0.70 10.69
C GLY A 160 -10.47 -0.77 10.30
N VAL A 161 -11.21 -1.09 9.23
CA VAL A 161 -11.14 -2.39 8.57
C VAL A 161 -10.53 -2.20 7.18
N TYR A 162 -9.45 -2.92 6.91
CA TYR A 162 -8.83 -2.96 5.59
C TYR A 162 -9.04 -4.33 4.98
N VAL A 163 -9.58 -4.37 3.77
CA VAL A 163 -9.80 -5.60 3.01
C VAL A 163 -8.96 -5.52 1.74
N LEU A 164 -8.18 -6.55 1.46
CA LEU A 164 -7.40 -6.70 0.24
C LEU A 164 -7.65 -8.09 -0.36
N THR A 165 -7.82 -8.15 -1.67
CA THR A 165 -8.28 -9.36 -2.34
C THR A 165 -7.57 -9.60 -3.68
N ALA A 166 -7.36 -10.86 -4.03
CA ALA A 166 -6.55 -11.25 -5.21
C ALA A 166 -7.18 -10.91 -6.56
N SER A 167 -8.51 -10.99 -6.70
CA SER A 167 -9.15 -10.98 -8.02
C SER A 167 -10.51 -10.27 -8.06
N THR A 168 -10.86 -9.76 -9.24
CA THR A 168 -12.22 -9.33 -9.61
C THR A 168 -13.08 -10.53 -10.00
N ALA A 169 -14.41 -10.38 -10.04
CA ALA A 169 -15.41 -11.47 -10.05
C ALA A 169 -15.33 -12.56 -11.16
N PHE A 170 -14.35 -12.53 -12.07
CA PHE A 170 -14.28 -13.41 -13.25
C PHE A 170 -12.89 -14.00 -13.57
N GLN A 171 -11.83 -13.63 -12.86
CA GLN A 171 -10.48 -14.16 -13.16
C GLN A 171 -10.16 -15.33 -12.21
N VAL A 172 -10.04 -16.53 -12.78
CA VAL A 172 -9.51 -17.72 -12.07
C VAL A 172 -8.08 -17.40 -11.64
N ALA A 173 -7.78 -17.54 -10.34
CA ALA A 173 -6.42 -17.46 -9.83
C ALA A 173 -5.57 -18.52 -10.55
N ARG A 174 -4.64 -18.08 -11.41
CA ARG A 174 -3.74 -19.00 -12.12
C ARG A 174 -2.64 -19.44 -11.17
N GLU A 175 -2.58 -20.74 -10.91
CA GLU A 175 -1.42 -21.39 -10.31
C GLU A 175 -0.34 -21.57 -11.40
N THR A 176 0.70 -20.73 -11.42
CA THR A 176 1.90 -20.99 -12.25
C THR A 176 2.76 -22.06 -11.57
N GLU A 177 3.33 -23.00 -12.32
CA GLU A 177 4.02 -24.19 -11.76
C GLU A 177 5.35 -23.88 -11.04
N THR A 178 5.85 -22.65 -11.12
CA THR A 178 7.24 -22.31 -10.76
C THR A 178 7.43 -21.74 -9.37
N ASP A 179 6.39 -21.22 -8.72
CA ASP A 179 6.57 -20.26 -7.62
C ASP A 179 6.17 -20.78 -6.23
N GLY A 180 5.56 -21.96 -6.16
CA GLY A 180 5.18 -22.62 -4.90
C GLY A 180 4.02 -21.96 -4.14
N HIS A 181 3.49 -20.83 -4.65
CA HIS A 181 2.44 -20.00 -4.07
C HIS A 181 1.48 -19.47 -5.15
N GLY A 182 0.27 -19.06 -4.75
CA GLY A 182 -0.60 -18.23 -5.61
C GLY A 182 0.04 -16.86 -5.89
N ILE A 183 -0.15 -16.29 -7.09
CA ILE A 183 0.55 -15.06 -7.53
C ILE A 183 0.28 -13.87 -6.58
N PHE A 184 -0.95 -13.71 -6.10
CA PHE A 184 -1.29 -12.68 -5.13
C PHE A 184 -0.51 -12.87 -3.81
N THR A 185 -0.50 -14.10 -3.29
CA THR A 185 0.18 -14.43 -2.05
C THR A 185 1.70 -14.38 -2.17
N LYS A 186 2.26 -14.79 -3.31
CA LYS A 186 3.67 -14.62 -3.66
C LYS A 186 4.13 -13.18 -3.42
N TYR A 187 3.40 -12.21 -3.97
CA TYR A 187 3.78 -10.80 -3.83
C TYR A 187 3.47 -10.19 -2.47
N LEU A 188 2.45 -10.69 -1.75
CA LEU A 188 2.27 -10.35 -0.33
C LEU A 188 3.50 -10.76 0.50
N ILE A 189 3.92 -12.02 0.36
CA ILE A 189 5.07 -12.58 1.07
C ILE A 189 6.34 -11.83 0.67
N GLN A 190 6.59 -11.65 -0.63
CA GLN A 190 7.80 -11.00 -1.12
C GLN A 190 7.89 -9.55 -0.65
N GLY A 191 6.81 -8.77 -0.76
CA GLY A 191 6.79 -7.36 -0.35
C GLY A 191 7.10 -7.18 1.14
N ILE A 192 6.55 -8.05 2.00
CA ILE A 192 6.83 -8.05 3.44
C ILE A 192 8.24 -8.54 3.74
N ARG A 193 8.65 -9.68 3.16
CA ARG A 193 9.94 -10.35 3.45
C ARG A 193 11.14 -9.49 3.07
N THR A 194 11.07 -8.85 1.91
CA THR A 194 12.16 -8.00 1.39
C THR A 194 12.13 -6.61 2.01
N GLY A 195 10.95 -6.10 2.32
CA GLY A 195 10.76 -4.68 2.65
C GLY A 195 10.56 -3.80 1.42
N ASP A 196 10.41 -4.37 0.22
CA ASP A 196 10.26 -3.60 -1.03
C ASP A 196 8.86 -3.01 -1.22
N ALA A 197 7.90 -3.44 -0.39
CA ALA A 197 6.61 -2.77 -0.33
C ALA A 197 6.71 -1.36 0.27
N ASP A 198 7.68 -1.08 1.15
CA ASP A 198 7.93 0.24 1.75
C ASP A 198 8.56 1.21 0.74
N ALA A 199 7.71 1.77 -0.13
CA ALA A 199 8.12 2.64 -1.22
C ALA A 199 8.52 4.05 -0.76
N ASP A 200 7.99 4.51 0.38
CA ASP A 200 8.32 5.83 0.95
C ASP A 200 9.52 5.79 1.91
N GLU A 201 10.10 4.59 2.10
CA GLU A 201 11.21 4.31 3.00
C GLU A 201 10.91 4.76 4.44
N SER A 202 9.66 4.68 4.89
CA SER A 202 9.28 5.04 6.26
C SER A 202 9.83 4.06 7.32
N GLY A 203 10.37 2.92 6.90
CA GLY A 203 10.75 1.80 7.78
C GLY A 203 9.57 0.88 8.12
N HIS A 204 8.38 1.20 7.60
CA HIS A 204 7.14 0.48 7.86
C HIS A 204 6.45 0.17 6.53
N ILE A 205 5.70 -0.93 6.51
CA ILE A 205 4.85 -1.28 5.37
C ILE A 205 3.41 -1.06 5.82
N THR A 206 2.75 -0.04 5.26
CA THR A 206 1.32 0.15 5.44
C THR A 206 0.52 -0.80 4.55
N MET A 207 -0.77 -0.98 4.84
CA MET A 207 -1.67 -1.72 3.96
C MET A 207 -1.77 -1.10 2.57
N GLU A 208 -1.63 0.23 2.46
CA GLU A 208 -1.66 0.92 1.17
C GLU A 208 -0.38 0.66 0.37
N ASP A 209 0.77 0.64 1.03
CA ASP A 209 2.06 0.30 0.42
C ASP A 209 2.07 -1.13 -0.08
N LEU A 210 1.58 -2.05 0.76
CA LEU A 210 1.45 -3.46 0.39
C LEU A 210 0.48 -3.64 -0.77
N TYR A 211 -0.67 -2.93 -0.77
CA TYR A 211 -1.59 -2.96 -1.90
C TYR A 211 -0.93 -2.49 -3.19
N ARG A 212 -0.27 -1.31 -3.20
CA ARG A 212 0.40 -0.75 -4.38
C ARG A 212 1.50 -1.67 -4.90
N TYR A 213 2.26 -2.29 -3.99
CA TYR A 213 3.27 -3.26 -4.35
C TYR A 213 2.65 -4.49 -5.03
N VAL A 214 1.62 -5.08 -4.41
CA VAL A 214 0.96 -6.29 -4.92
C VAL A 214 0.24 -6.00 -6.23
N ASP A 215 -0.52 -4.91 -6.34
CA ASP A 215 -1.26 -4.53 -7.54
C ASP A 215 -0.35 -4.41 -8.76
N ARG A 216 0.76 -3.67 -8.62
CA ARG A 216 1.77 -3.52 -9.68
C ARG A 216 2.32 -4.87 -10.15
N HIS A 217 2.84 -5.68 -9.23
CA HIS A 217 3.53 -6.91 -9.62
C HIS A 217 2.57 -8.01 -10.09
N VAL A 218 1.37 -8.09 -9.51
CA VAL A 218 0.33 -9.01 -9.98
C VAL A 218 -0.14 -8.61 -11.38
N PHE A 219 -0.30 -7.30 -11.64
CA PHE A 219 -0.64 -6.80 -12.97
C PHE A 219 0.46 -7.10 -13.99
N GLU A 220 1.73 -6.87 -13.65
CA GLU A 220 2.89 -7.17 -14.49
C GLU A 220 3.01 -8.67 -14.83
N GLU A 221 2.71 -9.57 -13.87
CA GLU A 221 2.89 -11.00 -14.07
C GLU A 221 1.70 -11.69 -14.77
N CYS A 222 0.46 -11.31 -14.44
CA CYS A 222 -0.72 -12.02 -14.94
C CYS A 222 -1.89 -11.13 -15.37
N ASN A 223 -1.69 -9.81 -15.46
CA ASN A 223 -2.71 -8.84 -15.86
C ASN A 223 -4.00 -8.92 -15.00
N GLN A 224 -3.88 -9.41 -13.77
CA GLN A 224 -4.94 -9.39 -12.77
C GLN A 224 -4.84 -8.10 -11.95
N LYS A 225 -5.98 -7.61 -11.47
CA LYS A 225 -6.04 -6.43 -10.60
C LYS A 225 -6.63 -6.81 -9.24
N PRO A 226 -5.80 -6.86 -8.19
CA PRO A 226 -6.26 -6.92 -6.81
C PRO A 226 -7.25 -5.80 -6.49
N SER A 227 -8.15 -6.05 -5.55
CA SER A 227 -9.12 -5.04 -5.10
C SER A 227 -8.96 -4.76 -3.61
N LYS A 228 -9.07 -3.49 -3.22
CA LYS A 228 -9.00 -3.03 -1.83
C LYS A 228 -10.27 -2.30 -1.37
N TRP A 229 -10.54 -2.36 -0.07
CA TRP A 229 -11.52 -1.52 0.63
C TRP A 229 -10.95 -1.09 1.98
N ALA A 230 -10.95 0.22 2.22
CA ALA A 230 -10.62 0.79 3.53
C ALA A 230 -11.90 1.40 4.12
N ILE A 231 -12.32 0.90 5.28
CA ILE A 231 -13.58 1.30 5.93
C ILE A 231 -13.24 1.89 7.28
N ASP A 232 -13.52 3.18 7.43
CA ASP A 232 -13.28 3.96 8.66
C ASP A 232 -11.84 3.81 9.20
N VAL A 233 -10.88 3.63 8.28
CA VAL A 233 -9.46 3.60 8.60
C VAL A 233 -9.00 5.03 8.84
N GLN A 234 -8.73 5.36 10.10
CA GLN A 234 -8.18 6.65 10.51
C GLN A 234 -6.65 6.55 10.57
N GLY A 235 -5.95 7.30 9.72
CA GLY A 235 -4.50 7.24 9.58
C GLY A 235 -4.01 5.99 8.85
N GLU A 236 -2.74 5.64 9.05
CA GLU A 236 -2.11 4.52 8.35
C GLU A 236 -2.22 3.21 9.13
N LEU A 237 -2.61 2.13 8.44
CA LEU A 237 -2.66 0.80 9.02
C LEU A 237 -1.40 0.02 8.66
N VAL A 238 -0.45 -0.08 9.61
CA VAL A 238 0.83 -0.77 9.42
C VAL A 238 0.67 -2.28 9.58
N ILE A 239 1.08 -3.06 8.58
CA ILE A 239 1.05 -4.54 8.60
C ILE A 239 2.40 -5.14 8.96
N ALA A 240 3.51 -4.51 8.58
CA ALA A 240 4.84 -5.02 8.87
C ALA A 240 5.86 -3.88 9.02
N LYS A 241 7.00 -4.18 9.61
CA LYS A 241 8.21 -3.37 9.45
C LYS A 241 8.86 -3.73 8.12
N SER A 242 9.48 -2.76 7.47
CA SER A 242 10.21 -3.02 6.22
C SER A 242 11.60 -3.60 6.45
N GLY A 243 12.07 -3.69 7.70
CA GLY A 243 13.43 -4.10 8.04
C GLY A 243 14.51 -3.15 7.53
N LYS A 244 14.14 -2.08 6.84
CA LYS A 244 15.02 -1.04 6.32
C LYS A 244 15.13 0.07 7.37
N THR A 245 16.29 0.72 7.40
CA THR A 245 16.43 1.95 8.20
C THR A 245 15.58 3.03 7.53
N PRO A 246 14.70 3.74 8.26
CA PRO A 246 13.88 4.78 7.65
C PRO A 246 14.73 5.75 6.84
N GLY A 247 14.31 6.10 5.62
CA GLY A 247 15.08 6.87 4.64
C GLY A 247 15.62 8.19 5.20
N LEU A 248 14.87 8.85 6.08
CA LEU A 248 15.36 10.05 6.77
C LEU A 248 16.55 9.78 7.72
N GLU A 249 16.48 8.69 8.48
CA GLU A 249 17.55 8.30 9.40
C GLU A 249 18.75 7.75 8.62
N ARG A 250 18.48 6.92 7.59
CA ARG A 250 19.47 6.46 6.61
C ARG A 250 20.26 7.62 6.03
N ARG A 251 19.57 8.65 5.52
CA ARG A 251 20.18 9.87 4.97
C ARG A 251 21.04 10.61 5.98
N LYS A 252 20.58 10.78 7.23
CA LYS A 252 21.37 11.44 8.28
C LYS A 252 22.65 10.68 8.62
N GLN A 253 22.56 9.35 8.73
CA GLN A 253 23.71 8.52 9.05
C GLN A 253 24.72 8.48 7.91
N LEU A 254 24.24 8.29 6.67
CA LEU A 254 25.09 8.37 5.48
C LEU A 254 25.70 9.76 5.28
N GLN A 255 24.95 10.83 5.54
CA GLN A 255 25.49 12.19 5.49
C GLN A 255 26.63 12.37 6.48
N THR A 256 26.50 11.83 7.70
CA THR A 256 27.55 11.89 8.72
C THR A 256 28.78 11.11 8.27
N ILE A 257 28.61 9.87 7.80
CA ILE A 257 29.71 9.02 7.33
C ILE A 257 30.43 9.64 6.13
N LEU A 258 29.68 10.10 5.12
CA LEU A 258 30.24 10.69 3.90
C LEU A 258 30.93 12.02 4.20
N ALA A 259 30.38 12.86 5.10
CA ALA A 259 31.02 14.12 5.50
C ALA A 259 32.31 13.88 6.30
N ASP A 260 32.38 12.84 7.12
CA ASP A 260 33.62 12.46 7.79
C ASP A 260 34.63 11.86 6.81
N MET A 261 34.20 11.05 5.86
CA MET A 261 35.05 10.53 4.79
C MET A 261 35.58 11.63 3.86
N LEU A 262 34.81 12.69 3.60
CA LEU A 262 35.22 13.86 2.82
C LEU A 262 36.40 14.60 3.48
N LYS A 263 36.47 14.60 4.81
CA LYS A 263 37.60 15.23 5.54
C LYS A 263 38.89 14.44 5.40
N GLU A 264 38.82 13.13 5.15
CA GLU A 264 39.99 12.26 5.16
C GLU A 264 40.46 11.84 3.75
N SER A 265 39.56 11.35 2.89
CA SER A 265 39.99 10.66 1.66
C SER A 265 38.93 10.48 0.56
N LEU A 266 37.69 10.93 0.75
CA LEU A 266 36.64 10.81 -0.28
C LEU A 266 36.77 11.91 -1.34
N PRO A 267 36.86 11.57 -2.65
CA PRO A 267 36.79 12.56 -3.71
C PRO A 267 35.47 13.34 -3.71
N GLU A 268 35.54 14.65 -3.90
CA GLU A 268 34.38 15.56 -3.88
C GLU A 268 33.33 15.18 -4.94
N ALA A 269 33.75 14.67 -6.11
CA ALA A 269 32.85 14.18 -7.15
C ALA A 269 32.00 12.97 -6.71
N ILE A 270 32.58 12.07 -5.92
CA ILE A 270 31.84 10.92 -5.36
C ILE A 270 30.84 11.39 -4.32
N PHE A 271 31.24 12.36 -3.48
CA PHE A 271 30.35 12.96 -2.49
C PHE A 271 29.13 13.63 -3.14
N GLU A 272 29.32 14.46 -4.16
CA GLU A 272 28.23 15.17 -4.86
C GLU A 272 27.29 14.19 -5.58
N LYS A 273 27.82 13.15 -6.22
CA LYS A 273 27.01 12.12 -6.88
C LYS A 273 26.23 11.28 -5.86
N ALA A 274 26.88 10.85 -4.78
CA ALA A 274 26.21 10.17 -3.66
C ALA A 274 25.11 11.02 -3.04
N TRP A 275 25.34 12.32 -2.91
CA TRP A 275 24.35 13.25 -2.38
C TRP A 275 23.17 13.46 -3.32
N THR A 276 23.41 13.46 -4.62
CA THR A 276 22.36 13.51 -5.64
C THR A 276 21.48 12.26 -5.57
N ILE A 277 22.10 11.09 -5.44
CA ILE A 277 21.39 9.80 -5.31
C ILE A 277 20.57 9.77 -4.01
N LEU A 278 21.13 10.22 -2.88
CA LEU A 278 20.42 10.27 -1.59
C LEU A 278 19.23 11.25 -1.57
N LYS A 279 19.16 12.18 -2.52
CA LYS A 279 18.05 13.14 -2.66
C LYS A 279 16.95 12.66 -3.61
N GLN A 280 17.20 11.62 -4.41
CA GLN A 280 16.16 11.02 -5.25
C GLN A 280 15.16 10.30 -4.34
N GLU A 281 13.87 10.58 -4.52
CA GLU A 281 12.79 9.91 -3.79
C GLU A 281 12.54 8.52 -4.38
N GLY A 282 12.15 7.55 -3.54
CA GLY A 282 12.18 6.09 -3.77
C GLY A 282 11.44 5.51 -4.99
N THR A 283 10.92 6.35 -5.88
CA THR A 283 10.26 5.97 -7.13
C THR A 283 11.10 6.24 -8.40
N GLU A 284 12.22 6.97 -8.32
CA GLU A 284 13.06 7.35 -9.48
C GLU A 284 14.46 6.69 -9.49
N ILE A 285 14.63 5.52 -8.87
CA ILE A 285 15.92 4.81 -8.92
C ILE A 285 16.03 4.06 -10.26
N THR A 286 16.76 4.63 -11.21
CA THR A 286 17.19 3.92 -12.44
C THR A 286 18.06 2.70 -12.09
N ASP A 287 18.16 1.71 -13.00
CA ASP A 287 18.99 0.51 -12.77
C ASP A 287 20.46 0.85 -12.42
N GLU A 288 20.98 1.95 -12.95
CA GLU A 288 22.30 2.48 -12.58
C GLU A 288 22.33 3.03 -11.14
N SER A 289 21.33 3.81 -10.73
CA SER A 289 21.22 4.35 -9.36
C SER A 289 21.08 3.25 -8.30
N LYS A 290 20.51 2.08 -8.66
CA LYS A 290 20.32 0.95 -7.75
C LYS A 290 21.65 0.34 -7.28
N ALA A 291 22.66 0.29 -8.15
CA ALA A 291 23.98 -0.23 -7.80
C ALA A 291 24.71 0.68 -6.80
N TYR A 292 24.61 2.01 -6.97
CA TYR A 292 25.17 2.97 -6.01
C TYR A 292 24.43 2.94 -4.68
N ASP A 293 23.10 2.81 -4.70
CA ASP A 293 22.30 2.78 -3.48
C ASP A 293 22.61 1.54 -2.61
N GLN A 294 22.78 0.37 -3.23
CA GLN A 294 23.27 -0.84 -2.55
C GLN A 294 24.67 -0.65 -1.97
N LEU A 295 25.55 0.06 -2.68
CA LEU A 295 26.90 0.35 -2.19
C LEU A 295 26.87 1.29 -0.98
N LEU A 296 25.97 2.28 -0.97
CA LEU A 296 25.71 3.15 0.18
C LEU A 296 25.17 2.37 1.38
N ASP A 297 24.26 1.41 1.18
CA ASP A 297 23.77 0.54 2.25
C ASP A 297 24.88 -0.32 2.86
N ARG A 298 25.78 -0.84 2.01
CA ARG A 298 26.95 -1.58 2.46
C ARG A 298 27.92 -0.72 3.27
N LEU A 299 28.03 0.57 2.93
CA LEU A 299 28.82 1.51 3.71
C LEU A 299 28.15 1.79 5.06
N LEU A 300 26.83 2.02 5.06
CA LEU A 300 26.05 2.31 6.25
C LEU A 300 26.08 1.17 7.27
N ASN A 301 25.90 -0.07 6.81
CA ASN A 301 25.93 -1.26 7.66
C ASN A 301 27.35 -1.73 8.01
N GLN A 302 28.38 -0.95 7.63
CA GLN A 302 29.81 -1.23 7.87
C GLN A 302 30.31 -2.54 7.24
N SER A 303 29.61 -3.09 6.24
CA SER A 303 30.05 -4.29 5.52
C SER A 303 31.20 -4.02 4.54
N ILE A 304 31.46 -2.75 4.19
CA ILE A 304 32.62 -2.32 3.41
C ILE A 304 33.37 -1.19 4.11
N LYS A 305 34.68 -1.15 3.92
CA LYS A 305 35.53 -0.06 4.43
C LYS A 305 35.50 1.14 3.49
N PRO A 306 35.74 2.38 4.00
CA PRO A 306 35.78 3.61 3.20
C PRO A 306 36.60 3.52 1.91
N LEU A 307 37.80 2.92 1.97
CA LEU A 307 38.66 2.78 0.79
C LEU A 307 38.05 1.83 -0.26
N THR A 308 37.46 0.72 0.19
CA THR A 308 36.79 -0.25 -0.68
C THR A 308 35.53 0.34 -1.30
N PHE A 309 34.79 1.16 -0.56
CA PHE A 309 33.66 1.93 -1.08
C PHE A 309 34.07 2.81 -2.27
N VAL A 310 35.15 3.58 -2.14
CA VAL A 310 35.65 4.43 -3.24
C VAL A 310 36.08 3.61 -4.45
N GLN A 311 36.73 2.45 -4.24
CA GLN A 311 37.15 1.57 -5.34
C GLN A 311 35.95 0.98 -6.10
N GLU A 312 34.96 0.48 -5.38
CA GLU A 312 33.73 -0.08 -5.95
C GLU A 312 32.88 1.01 -6.62
N TRP A 313 32.84 2.22 -6.06
CA TRP A 313 32.18 3.36 -6.70
C TRP A 313 32.77 3.67 -8.07
N ASN A 314 34.10 3.75 -8.15
CA ASN A 314 34.80 3.99 -9.42
C ASN A 314 34.62 2.83 -10.42
N ARG A 315 34.42 1.60 -9.94
CA ARG A 315 34.08 0.45 -10.80
C ARG A 315 32.70 0.58 -11.42
N ILE A 316 31.70 1.03 -10.65
CA ILE A 316 30.36 1.31 -11.19
C ILE A 316 30.44 2.46 -12.21
N ASP A 317 31.21 3.51 -11.94
CA ASP A 317 31.44 4.61 -12.90
C ASP A 317 32.15 4.18 -14.20
N THR A 318 32.93 3.09 -14.16
CA THR A 318 33.70 2.58 -15.32
C THR A 318 33.04 1.40 -16.03
N GLY A 319 31.89 0.90 -15.54
CA GLY A 319 31.11 -0.18 -16.17
C GLY A 319 31.67 -1.60 -16.00
N ASP A 320 32.62 -1.80 -15.08
CA ASP A 320 33.32 -3.07 -14.90
C ASP A 320 32.69 -3.88 -13.74
N ILE A 321 31.53 -4.51 -13.98
CA ILE A 321 30.80 -5.29 -12.97
C ILE A 321 30.91 -6.79 -13.28
N SER A 322 31.68 -7.52 -12.47
CA SER A 322 31.61 -8.99 -12.36
C SER A 322 31.24 -9.39 -10.92
N PRO A 323 30.29 -10.32 -10.72
CA PRO A 323 29.81 -10.69 -9.38
C PRO A 323 30.79 -11.64 -8.68
N SER A 324 31.30 -11.29 -7.49
CA SER A 324 31.99 -12.28 -6.64
C SER A 324 31.69 -12.12 -5.14
N GLU A 325 30.89 -13.07 -4.66
CA GLU A 325 31.03 -13.89 -3.44
C GLU A 325 31.04 -13.24 -2.04
N HIS A 326 29.92 -13.49 -1.35
CA HIS A 326 29.74 -13.45 0.10
C HIS A 326 30.77 -14.32 0.86
N ARG A 327 31.36 -13.77 1.93
CA ARG A 327 31.87 -14.56 3.05
C ARG A 327 31.55 -13.84 4.38
N PRO A 328 30.95 -14.52 5.38
CA PRO A 328 30.51 -13.88 6.62
C PRO A 328 31.68 -13.65 7.60
N ILE A 329 31.61 -12.54 8.36
CA ILE A 329 32.56 -12.16 9.43
C ILE A 329 31.97 -12.55 10.80
N PRO A 330 32.76 -13.04 11.78
CA PRO A 330 32.23 -13.51 13.05
C PRO A 330 31.97 -12.40 14.09
N GLU A 331 30.94 -12.66 14.89
CA GLU A 331 30.34 -11.89 15.97
C GLU A 331 31.30 -11.57 17.14
N LYS A 332 31.24 -10.34 17.68
CA LYS A 332 32.05 -9.91 18.84
C LYS A 332 31.17 -9.63 20.07
N LYS A 333 31.39 -10.43 21.13
CA LYS A 333 30.74 -10.37 22.46
C LYS A 333 30.96 -9.04 23.20
N ALA A 334 29.89 -8.60 23.88
CA ALA A 334 29.89 -7.52 24.87
C ALA A 334 30.51 -7.93 26.22
N PRO A 335 31.06 -6.99 27.02
CA PRO A 335 31.31 -7.22 28.44
C PRO A 335 30.25 -6.55 29.34
N ALA A 336 29.97 -7.21 30.47
CA ALA A 336 29.08 -6.80 31.57
C ALA A 336 29.85 -6.01 32.67
N PRO A 337 29.18 -5.39 33.66
CA PRO A 337 29.69 -4.25 34.43
C PRO A 337 30.34 -4.62 35.78
N SER A 338 31.15 -3.72 36.35
CA SER A 338 31.77 -3.87 37.67
C SER A 338 31.50 -2.69 38.63
N LEU A 339 30.63 -2.98 39.59
CA LEU A 339 30.65 -2.76 41.06
C LEU A 339 31.27 -1.51 41.74
N GLU A 340 30.49 -1.05 42.72
CA GLU A 340 30.67 -0.04 43.78
C GLU A 340 31.86 -0.25 44.73
N ILE A 341 32.39 0.83 45.34
CA ILE A 341 32.92 0.83 46.73
C ILE A 341 32.51 2.11 47.49
N LYS A 342 32.27 1.89 48.79
CA LYS A 342 31.57 2.66 49.83
C LYS A 342 32.31 3.85 50.48
N ARG A 343 31.45 4.64 51.13
CA ARG A 343 31.63 5.64 52.21
C ARG A 343 32.57 5.23 53.36
N ASN A 344 33.12 6.25 54.04
CA ASN A 344 33.25 6.30 55.51
C ASN A 344 33.03 7.74 56.01
N ALA A 345 32.43 7.84 57.21
CA ALA A 345 32.07 9.05 57.97
C ALA A 345 32.93 9.11 59.27
N PRO A 346 32.52 9.78 60.38
CA PRO A 346 32.55 11.22 60.68
C PRO A 346 33.23 11.53 62.04
N GLY A 347 33.17 12.80 62.50
CA GLY A 347 33.37 13.21 63.91
C GLY A 347 33.39 14.74 64.04
N GLU A 348 32.32 15.37 64.53
CA GLU A 348 32.14 15.91 65.91
C GLU A 348 32.89 17.24 66.15
N THR A 349 32.40 18.31 66.78
CA THR A 349 31.21 18.63 67.61
C THR A 349 31.16 20.16 67.83
N ALA A 350 30.00 20.65 68.28
CA ALA A 350 29.78 21.75 69.25
C ALA A 350 29.02 23.02 68.76
N THR A 351 27.88 23.23 69.43
CA THR A 351 27.18 24.50 69.73
C THR A 351 26.79 24.43 71.22
N PRO A 352 26.21 25.46 71.90
CA PRO A 352 25.91 26.86 71.57
C PRO A 352 26.52 27.83 72.64
N THR A 353 26.40 29.17 72.63
CA THR A 353 25.26 29.94 73.21
C THR A 353 25.50 31.46 73.03
N GLU A 354 24.42 32.14 72.64
CA GLU A 354 24.01 33.56 72.82
C GLU A 354 25.02 34.68 73.11
N THR A 355 24.97 35.74 72.28
CA THR A 355 24.42 37.07 72.66
C THR A 355 24.10 37.88 71.39
N ASN A 356 22.95 38.55 71.40
CA ASN A 356 22.44 39.54 70.42
C ASN A 356 22.38 40.90 71.16
N PRO A 357 22.02 42.08 70.60
CA PRO A 357 21.88 42.52 69.20
C PRO A 357 22.57 43.88 68.92
N ALA A 358 22.81 44.22 67.64
CA ALA A 358 22.49 45.57 67.11
C ALA A 358 22.82 45.69 65.61
N GLN A 359 21.85 46.26 64.88
CA GLN A 359 21.96 46.92 63.57
C GLN A 359 22.18 46.05 62.33
N GLY A 360 21.14 45.99 61.48
CA GLY A 360 21.25 45.48 60.10
C GLY A 360 19.96 44.95 59.45
N LYS A 361 18.77 45.42 59.84
CA LYS A 361 17.47 44.91 59.28
C LYS A 361 17.14 45.36 57.84
N SER A 362 18.08 45.92 57.08
CA SER A 362 17.78 46.46 55.74
C SER A 362 18.19 45.53 54.57
N TRP A 363 19.18 44.64 54.74
CA TRP A 363 19.77 43.95 53.59
C TRP A 363 19.07 42.64 53.22
N LYS A 364 18.44 41.93 54.16
CA LYS A 364 17.71 40.67 53.89
C LYS A 364 16.42 40.88 53.09
N MET A 365 15.72 42.00 53.32
CA MET A 365 14.55 42.39 52.53
C MET A 365 14.94 42.81 51.11
N MET A 366 16.05 43.55 50.99
CA MET A 366 16.58 43.97 49.69
C MET A 366 17.08 42.78 48.86
N TYR A 367 17.73 41.79 49.49
CA TYR A 367 18.16 40.55 48.84
C TYR A 367 16.97 39.68 48.41
N GLY A 368 15.96 39.54 49.25
CA GLY A 368 14.73 38.81 48.91
C GLY A 368 13.98 39.44 47.74
N PHE A 369 13.89 40.77 47.71
CA PHE A 369 13.29 41.50 46.59
C PHE A 369 14.10 41.34 45.30
N LEU A 370 15.43 41.43 45.38
CA LEU A 370 16.31 41.26 44.21
C LEU A 370 16.19 39.85 43.61
N VAL A 371 16.10 38.81 44.46
CA VAL A 371 15.91 37.43 44.04
C VAL A 371 14.55 37.22 43.38
N ILE A 372 13.47 37.81 43.92
CA ILE A 372 12.14 37.73 43.31
C ILE A 372 12.13 38.43 41.95
N VAL A 373 12.74 39.61 41.82
CA VAL A 373 12.87 40.31 40.54
C VAL A 373 13.67 39.48 39.53
N LEU A 374 14.77 38.84 39.95
CA LEU A 374 15.54 37.91 39.11
C LEU A 374 14.73 36.69 38.66
N ILE A 375 13.92 36.10 39.55
CA ILE A 375 13.05 34.96 39.21
C ILE A 375 11.94 35.39 38.23
N VAL A 376 11.29 36.53 38.48
CA VAL A 376 10.22 37.02 37.60
C VAL A 376 10.75 37.41 36.23
N THR A 377 11.93 38.03 36.16
CA THR A 377 12.58 38.39 34.89
C THR A 377 13.06 37.16 34.12
N THR A 378 13.65 36.17 34.78
CA THR A 378 14.05 34.91 34.13
C THR A 378 12.85 34.11 33.63
N ILE A 379 11.74 34.04 34.39
CA ILE A 379 10.48 33.44 33.92
C ILE A 379 9.93 34.21 32.72
N SER A 380 9.92 35.54 32.77
CA SER A 380 9.43 36.38 31.65
C SER A 380 10.28 36.20 30.38
N ILE A 381 11.60 36.13 30.51
CA ILE A 381 12.52 35.85 29.40
C ILE A 381 12.28 34.45 28.85
N THR A 382 12.11 33.45 29.72
CA THR A 382 11.85 32.06 29.32
C THR A 382 10.53 31.94 28.56
N LEU A 383 9.47 32.59 29.04
CA LEU A 383 8.17 32.65 28.35
C LEU A 383 8.27 33.39 27.01
N ALA A 384 9.09 34.44 26.92
CA ALA A 384 9.34 35.16 25.67
C ALA A 384 10.10 34.28 24.65
N ILE A 385 11.10 33.51 25.09
CA ILE A 385 11.81 32.54 24.24
C ILE A 385 10.85 31.45 23.76
N ILE A 386 10.04 30.86 24.64
CA ILE A 386 9.04 29.84 24.27
C ILE A 386 8.05 30.40 23.25
N LYS A 387 7.56 31.64 23.45
CA LYS A 387 6.67 32.31 22.50
C LYS A 387 7.36 32.52 21.14
N GLN A 388 8.61 32.96 21.13
CA GLN A 388 9.39 33.15 19.90
C GLN A 388 9.65 31.83 19.15
N THR A 389 9.96 30.75 19.87
CA THR A 389 10.13 29.41 19.30
C THR A 389 8.81 28.89 18.70
N ARG A 390 7.67 29.14 19.36
CA ARG A 390 6.35 28.79 18.80
C ARG A 390 6.02 29.56 17.53
N ILE A 391 6.29 30.87 17.50
CA ILE A 391 6.08 31.72 16.32
C ILE A 391 6.94 31.25 15.14
N THR A 392 8.22 30.94 15.39
CA THR A 392 9.14 30.46 14.34
C THR A 392 8.76 29.08 13.82
N ASN A 393 8.32 28.17 14.68
CA ASN A 393 7.80 26.87 14.26
C ASN A 393 6.49 27.01 13.46
N TRP A 394 5.58 27.86 13.91
CA TRP A 394 4.33 28.16 13.19
C TRP A 394 4.59 28.70 11.78
N SER A 395 5.51 29.66 11.65
CA SER A 395 5.90 30.22 10.34
C SER A 395 6.53 29.17 9.42
N LYS A 396 7.35 28.25 9.96
CA LYS A 396 7.90 27.12 9.18
C LYS A 396 6.80 26.18 8.69
N SER A 397 5.78 25.91 9.52
CA SER A 397 4.65 25.07 9.12
C SER A 397 3.83 25.67 7.97
N VAL A 398 3.65 27.00 7.95
CA VAL A 398 2.96 27.69 6.84
C VAL A 398 3.75 27.56 5.53
N VAL A 399 5.07 27.78 5.57
CA VAL A 399 5.96 27.63 4.41
C VAL A 399 6.01 26.19 3.89
N GLU A 400 5.94 25.21 4.79
CA GLU A 400 5.90 23.79 4.42
C GLU A 400 4.60 23.42 3.69
N ILE A 401 3.46 23.97 4.11
CA ILE A 401 2.19 23.78 3.41
C ILE A 401 2.22 24.44 2.02
N GLU A 402 2.81 25.64 1.91
CA GLU A 402 2.99 26.32 0.63
C GLU A 402 3.80 25.45 -0.35
N ARG A 403 4.91 24.87 0.10
CA ARG A 403 5.73 23.96 -0.70
C ARG A 403 4.99 22.69 -1.14
N ARG A 404 4.22 22.09 -0.22
CA ARG A 404 3.40 20.91 -0.51
C ARG A 404 2.32 21.21 -1.53
N TYR A 405 1.72 22.40 -1.45
CA TYR A 405 0.77 22.88 -2.44
C TYR A 405 1.43 23.06 -3.82
N GLU A 406 2.64 23.63 -3.91
CA GLU A 406 3.35 23.76 -5.19
C GLU A 406 3.59 22.39 -5.87
N VAL A 407 3.95 21.37 -5.08
CA VAL A 407 4.12 20.00 -5.59
C VAL A 407 2.79 19.43 -6.09
N LEU A 408 1.73 19.54 -5.28
CA LEU A 408 0.39 19.09 -5.64
C LEU A 408 -0.14 19.79 -6.91
N HIS A 409 0.08 21.10 -7.00
CA HIS A 409 -0.29 21.93 -8.14
C HIS A 409 0.42 21.50 -9.43
N ASN A 410 1.71 21.17 -9.34
CA ASN A 410 2.50 20.67 -10.48
C ASN A 410 2.10 19.24 -10.90
N GLN A 411 1.73 18.38 -9.94
CA GLN A 411 1.24 17.04 -10.22
C GLN A 411 -0.12 17.06 -10.92
N LEU A 412 -1.03 17.93 -10.46
CA LEU A 412 -2.34 18.12 -11.09
C LEU A 412 -2.21 18.58 -12.56
N ASN A 413 -1.25 19.47 -12.87
CA ASN A 413 -0.96 19.90 -14.24
C ASN A 413 -0.43 18.78 -15.16
N ARG A 414 -0.03 17.63 -14.61
CA ARG A 414 0.47 16.48 -15.37
C ARG A 414 -0.49 15.28 -15.34
N ALA A 415 -1.66 15.43 -14.71
CA ALA A 415 -2.60 14.34 -14.52
C ALA A 415 -3.40 14.07 -15.81
N GLU A 416 -3.24 12.88 -16.38
CA GLU A 416 -3.93 12.48 -17.63
C GLU A 416 -5.29 11.80 -17.40
N MET A 417 -5.70 11.54 -16.15
CA MET A 417 -6.89 10.72 -15.84
C MET A 417 -7.79 11.25 -14.71
N LEU A 418 -9.12 11.17 -14.93
CA LEU A 418 -10.18 11.52 -13.97
C LEU A 418 -10.09 10.73 -12.65
N SER A 419 -9.59 9.49 -12.69
CA SER A 419 -9.49 8.64 -11.50
C SER A 419 -8.52 9.18 -10.45
N VAL A 420 -7.56 10.02 -10.86
CA VAL A 420 -6.57 10.62 -9.96
C VAL A 420 -7.08 11.95 -9.38
N LEU A 421 -8.05 12.60 -10.03
CA LEU A 421 -8.63 13.87 -9.56
C LEU A 421 -9.27 13.74 -8.18
N GLY A 422 -9.94 12.63 -7.89
CA GLY A 422 -10.53 12.38 -6.57
C GLY A 422 -9.50 12.30 -5.45
N GLN A 423 -8.31 11.75 -5.72
CA GLN A 423 -7.20 11.70 -4.76
C GLN A 423 -6.63 13.10 -4.53
N TYR A 424 -6.42 13.84 -5.61
CA TYR A 424 -5.93 15.21 -5.57
C TYR A 424 -6.89 16.16 -4.83
N GLU A 425 -8.21 15.98 -4.98
CA GLU A 425 -9.21 16.76 -4.26
C GLU A 425 -9.16 16.50 -2.75
N VAL A 426 -9.00 15.24 -2.34
CA VAL A 426 -8.80 14.87 -0.93
C VAL A 426 -7.51 15.48 -0.36
N ASP A 427 -6.41 15.47 -1.13
CA ASP A 427 -5.13 16.03 -0.70
C ASP A 427 -5.20 17.56 -0.55
N LYS A 428 -5.88 18.25 -1.47
CA LYS A 428 -6.18 19.69 -1.38
C LYS A 428 -7.03 20.03 -0.16
N ASP A 429 -8.08 19.26 0.11
CA ASP A 429 -8.94 19.47 1.29
C ASP A 429 -8.19 19.25 2.59
N ASN A 430 -7.24 18.31 2.62
CA ASN A 430 -6.36 18.10 3.76
C ASN A 430 -5.40 19.29 4.00
N LEU A 431 -4.84 19.87 2.93
CA LEU A 431 -4.00 21.08 3.02
C LEU A 431 -4.81 22.29 3.52
N ILE A 432 -6.04 22.48 3.02
CA ILE A 432 -6.94 23.54 3.48
C ILE A 432 -7.30 23.36 4.96
N ARG A 433 -7.58 22.12 5.39
CA ARG A 433 -7.85 21.82 6.80
C ARG A 433 -6.65 22.16 7.69
N GLN A 434 -5.44 21.76 7.29
CA GLN A 434 -4.21 22.08 8.03
C GLN A 434 -3.95 23.60 8.08
N LEU A 435 -4.23 24.33 7.00
CA LEU A 435 -4.14 25.79 6.98
C LEU A 435 -5.13 26.43 7.95
N ARG A 436 -6.38 25.97 7.99
CA ARG A 436 -7.39 26.46 8.94
C ARG A 436 -6.98 26.22 10.39
N GLU A 437 -6.43 25.04 10.70
CA GLU A 437 -5.88 24.73 12.02
C GLU A 437 -4.72 25.66 12.39
N LEU A 438 -3.82 25.96 11.45
CA LEU A 438 -2.73 26.91 11.68
C LEU A 438 -3.22 28.35 11.81
N ILE A 439 -4.24 28.77 11.04
CA ILE A 439 -4.87 30.09 11.17
C ILE A 439 -5.42 30.24 12.59
N GLN A 440 -6.18 29.25 13.07
CA GLN A 440 -6.73 29.24 14.42
C GLN A 440 -5.63 29.29 15.50
N GLN A 441 -4.57 28.49 15.37
CA GLN A 441 -3.43 28.52 16.29
C GLN A 441 -2.72 29.89 16.27
N GLY A 442 -2.58 30.51 15.10
CA GLY A 442 -1.99 31.84 14.95
C GLY A 442 -2.80 32.92 15.67
N GLU A 443 -4.13 32.87 15.54
CA GLU A 443 -5.06 33.78 16.21
C GLU A 443 -5.01 33.63 17.74
N GLU A 444 -4.97 32.39 18.25
CA GLU A 444 -4.80 32.11 19.69
C GLU A 444 -3.46 32.63 20.24
N MET A 445 -2.44 32.72 19.39
CA MET A 445 -1.12 33.29 19.72
C MET A 445 -1.04 34.82 19.54
N GLY A 446 -2.11 35.47 19.08
CA GLY A 446 -2.19 36.91 18.82
C GLY A 446 -1.43 37.35 17.56
N ILE A 447 -1.22 36.44 16.61
CA ILE A 447 -0.56 36.68 15.32
C ILE A 447 -1.62 37.02 14.28
N GLN A 448 -1.41 38.05 13.46
CA GLN A 448 -2.25 38.28 12.29
C GLN A 448 -1.94 37.23 11.22
N ALA A 449 -2.82 36.24 11.06
CA ALA A 449 -2.67 35.13 10.11
C ALA A 449 -3.00 35.51 8.64
N SER A 450 -2.69 36.74 8.21
CA SER A 450 -3.04 37.24 6.88
C SER A 450 -2.40 36.42 5.75
N ALA A 451 -1.14 36.01 5.91
CA ALA A 451 -0.43 35.20 4.92
C ALA A 451 -1.05 33.79 4.74
N ALA A 452 -1.45 33.15 5.84
CA ALA A 452 -2.08 31.82 5.77
C ALA A 452 -3.50 31.88 5.17
N ARG A 453 -4.25 32.96 5.42
CA ARG A 453 -5.56 33.18 4.80
C ARG A 453 -5.45 33.47 3.30
N GLU A 454 -4.44 34.24 2.90
CA GLU A 454 -4.19 34.50 1.48
C GLU A 454 -3.78 33.22 0.75
N LEU A 455 -2.94 32.39 1.38
CA LEU A 455 -2.58 31.07 0.85
C LEU A 455 -3.80 30.14 0.72
N GLU A 456 -4.68 30.08 1.72
CA GLU A 456 -5.94 29.30 1.62
C GLU A 456 -6.78 29.74 0.40
N ARG A 457 -6.90 31.06 0.19
CA ARG A 457 -7.64 31.63 -0.94
C ARG A 457 -7.01 31.27 -2.29
N THR A 458 -5.70 31.42 -2.42
CA THR A 458 -4.96 31.07 -3.63
C THR A 458 -5.11 29.60 -3.99
N ILE A 459 -5.02 28.70 -3.00
CA ILE A 459 -5.19 27.25 -3.20
C ILE A 459 -6.58 26.94 -3.74
N GLN A 460 -7.63 27.55 -3.18
CA GLN A 460 -9.01 27.31 -3.61
C GLN A 460 -9.28 27.85 -5.02
N GLU A 461 -8.82 29.06 -5.33
CA GLU A 461 -9.05 29.71 -6.63
C GLU A 461 -8.32 28.97 -7.76
N SER A 462 -7.02 28.70 -7.59
CA SER A 462 -6.20 28.05 -8.62
C SER A 462 -6.64 26.61 -8.89
N TRP A 463 -7.04 25.87 -7.86
CA TRP A 463 -7.56 24.50 -8.01
C TRP A 463 -8.82 24.44 -8.89
N ASN A 464 -9.76 25.34 -8.64
CA ASN A 464 -11.04 25.38 -9.36
C ASN A 464 -10.87 25.77 -10.84
N GLU A 465 -9.80 26.48 -11.20
CA GLU A 465 -9.46 26.76 -12.59
C GLU A 465 -8.82 25.54 -13.29
N GLN A 466 -7.91 24.84 -12.61
CA GLN A 466 -7.24 23.66 -13.15
C GLN A 466 -8.21 22.49 -13.41
N ILE A 467 -9.10 22.19 -12.45
CA ILE A 467 -10.10 21.12 -12.61
C ILE A 467 -11.01 21.39 -13.80
N ARG A 468 -11.48 22.63 -13.98
CA ARG A 468 -12.31 22.99 -15.15
C ARG A 468 -11.56 22.84 -16.48
N GLY A 469 -10.26 23.14 -16.50
CA GLY A 469 -9.41 22.91 -17.67
C GLY A 469 -9.31 21.42 -18.03
N LEU A 470 -8.97 20.59 -17.03
CA LEU A 470 -8.84 19.14 -17.19
C LEU A 470 -10.17 18.48 -17.58
N GLU A 471 -11.29 18.85 -16.95
CA GLU A 471 -12.62 18.35 -17.33
C GLU A 471 -12.96 18.65 -18.79
N THR A 472 -12.55 19.81 -19.29
CA THR A 472 -12.77 20.23 -20.69
C THR A 472 -11.91 19.40 -21.65
N GLU A 473 -10.62 19.23 -21.36
CA GLU A 473 -9.70 18.42 -22.17
C GLU A 473 -10.08 16.94 -22.17
N MET A 474 -10.45 16.38 -21.01
CA MET A 474 -10.87 15.00 -20.88
C MET A 474 -12.21 14.72 -21.57
N THR A 475 -13.14 15.67 -21.58
CA THR A 475 -14.37 15.57 -22.36
C THR A 475 -14.07 15.56 -23.86
N GLN A 476 -13.06 16.30 -24.33
CA GLN A 476 -12.63 16.27 -25.73
C GLN A 476 -11.97 14.93 -26.10
N LEU A 477 -11.06 14.42 -25.27
CA LEU A 477 -10.37 13.13 -25.49
C LEU A 477 -11.34 11.95 -25.45
N SER A 478 -12.29 11.94 -24.49
CA SER A 478 -13.33 10.92 -24.38
C SER A 478 -14.24 10.88 -25.61
N ASN A 479 -14.62 12.04 -26.15
CA ASN A 479 -15.41 12.11 -27.39
C ASN A 479 -14.63 11.63 -28.63
N GLN A 480 -13.30 11.69 -28.63
CA GLN A 480 -12.45 11.19 -29.72
C GLN A 480 -12.16 9.68 -29.63
N GLN A 481 -12.01 9.11 -28.42
CA GLN A 481 -11.73 7.68 -28.23
C GLN A 481 -12.97 6.78 -28.27
N LYS A 482 -14.14 7.29 -27.89
CA LYS A 482 -15.38 6.49 -27.82
C LYS A 482 -15.74 5.78 -29.15
N PRO A 483 -15.61 6.40 -30.34
CA PRO A 483 -15.86 5.71 -31.61
C PRO A 483 -14.88 4.56 -31.88
N ILE A 484 -13.62 4.68 -31.42
CA ILE A 484 -12.57 3.66 -31.61
C ILE A 484 -12.88 2.43 -30.75
N ILE A 485 -13.25 2.62 -29.48
CA ILE A 485 -13.62 1.54 -28.57
C ILE A 485 -14.84 0.76 -29.10
N VAL A 486 -15.86 1.47 -29.60
CA VAL A 486 -17.05 0.84 -30.20
C VAL A 486 -16.69 0.03 -31.44
N TRP A 487 -15.75 0.53 -32.25
CA TRP A 487 -15.26 -0.17 -33.44
C TRP A 487 -14.53 -1.48 -33.07
N GLU A 488 -13.66 -1.46 -32.05
CA GLU A 488 -12.96 -2.65 -31.55
C GLU A 488 -13.92 -3.70 -30.96
N GLU A 489 -14.92 -3.27 -30.19
CA GLU A 489 -15.95 -4.17 -29.63
C GLU A 489 -16.77 -4.87 -30.72
N GLU A 490 -17.11 -4.15 -31.78
CA GLU A 490 -17.86 -4.71 -32.90
C GLU A 490 -17.02 -5.69 -33.73
N LEU A 491 -15.73 -5.40 -33.94
CA LEU A 491 -14.79 -6.33 -34.59
C LEU A 491 -14.70 -7.66 -33.83
N GLU A 492 -14.55 -7.61 -32.51
CA GLU A 492 -14.49 -8.79 -31.65
C GLU A 492 -15.83 -9.57 -31.63
N GLN A 493 -16.96 -8.87 -31.68
CA GLN A 493 -18.27 -9.51 -31.79
C GLN A 493 -18.37 -10.32 -33.10
N ILE A 494 -17.89 -9.77 -34.22
CA ILE A 494 -17.92 -10.47 -35.51
C ILE A 494 -16.99 -11.68 -35.49
N ARG A 495 -15.79 -11.59 -34.89
CA ARG A 495 -14.88 -12.74 -34.72
C ARG A 495 -15.58 -13.91 -34.01
N ARG A 496 -16.33 -13.63 -32.94
CA ARG A 496 -17.08 -14.66 -32.20
C ARG A 496 -18.20 -15.30 -33.02
N LEU A 497 -18.94 -14.49 -33.77
CA LEU A 497 -20.00 -15.00 -34.63
C LEU A 497 -19.42 -15.87 -35.76
N PHE A 498 -18.28 -15.47 -36.32
CA PHE A 498 -17.58 -16.29 -37.32
C PHE A 498 -17.12 -17.63 -36.74
N GLU A 499 -16.52 -17.64 -35.54
CA GLU A 499 -16.09 -18.88 -34.89
C GLU A 499 -17.27 -19.81 -34.56
N GLN A 500 -18.43 -19.25 -34.21
CA GLN A 500 -19.66 -20.03 -34.01
C GLN A 500 -20.15 -20.62 -35.34
N LEU A 501 -20.22 -19.80 -36.39
CA LEU A 501 -20.62 -20.22 -37.74
C LEU A 501 -19.70 -21.33 -38.27
N ARG A 502 -18.40 -21.23 -38.01
CA ARG A 502 -17.38 -22.24 -38.34
C ARG A 502 -17.68 -23.57 -37.66
N LYS A 503 -18.01 -23.56 -36.36
CA LYS A 503 -18.37 -24.79 -35.61
C LYS A 503 -19.65 -25.42 -36.15
N ASP A 504 -20.66 -24.61 -36.44
CA ASP A 504 -21.95 -25.08 -36.94
C ASP A 504 -21.82 -25.68 -38.36
N ALA A 505 -20.98 -25.09 -39.20
CA ALA A 505 -20.65 -25.63 -40.52
C ALA A 505 -19.85 -26.93 -40.41
N ALA A 506 -18.86 -27.02 -39.51
CA ALA A 506 -18.05 -28.24 -39.31
C ALA A 506 -18.88 -29.43 -38.81
N MET A 507 -19.92 -29.20 -38.00
CA MET A 507 -20.83 -30.26 -37.53
C MET A 507 -21.82 -30.72 -38.61
N SER A 508 -22.01 -29.93 -39.67
CA SER A 508 -23.09 -30.13 -40.64
C SER A 508 -22.58 -30.77 -41.94
N ARG A 509 -22.63 -32.12 -42.04
CA ARG A 509 -22.27 -32.86 -43.28
C ARG A 509 -23.37 -32.88 -44.36
N ARG A 510 -24.30 -31.92 -44.36
CA ARG A 510 -25.45 -31.88 -45.29
C ARG A 510 -25.44 -30.59 -46.09
N ALA A 511 -25.43 -30.70 -47.42
CA ALA A 511 -25.44 -29.57 -48.35
C ALA A 511 -26.60 -28.57 -48.12
N GLU A 512 -27.74 -29.07 -47.62
CA GLU A 512 -28.92 -28.26 -47.32
C GLU A 512 -28.72 -27.32 -46.12
N VAL A 513 -27.92 -27.73 -45.12
CA VAL A 513 -27.59 -26.90 -43.96
C VAL A 513 -26.55 -25.84 -44.33
N LEU A 514 -25.57 -26.17 -45.16
CA LEU A 514 -24.60 -25.19 -45.68
C LEU A 514 -25.26 -24.10 -46.52
N LYS A 515 -26.33 -24.42 -47.24
CA LYS A 515 -27.12 -23.42 -47.97
C LYS A 515 -27.78 -22.42 -47.01
N SER A 516 -28.32 -22.89 -45.88
CA SER A 516 -28.88 -22.02 -44.84
C SER A 516 -27.81 -21.14 -44.19
N LEU A 517 -26.66 -21.72 -43.84
CA LEU A 517 -25.55 -21.01 -43.19
C LEU A 517 -24.85 -20.00 -44.14
N SER A 518 -25.05 -20.12 -45.46
CA SER A 518 -24.49 -19.17 -46.44
C SER A 518 -25.11 -17.77 -46.33
N GLU A 519 -26.35 -17.67 -45.85
CA GLU A 519 -27.01 -16.38 -45.59
C GLU A 519 -26.36 -15.68 -44.38
N ASP A 520 -26.12 -16.42 -43.30
CA ASP A 520 -25.43 -15.93 -42.10
C ASP A 520 -23.98 -15.49 -42.42
N LYS A 521 -23.28 -16.26 -43.26
CA LYS A 521 -21.95 -15.90 -43.76
C LYS A 521 -21.96 -14.57 -44.54
N ASN A 522 -22.91 -14.37 -45.43
CA ASN A 522 -23.01 -13.13 -46.21
C ASN A 522 -23.35 -11.92 -45.31
N LEU A 523 -24.19 -12.11 -44.30
CA LEU A 523 -24.47 -11.07 -43.30
C LEU A 523 -23.23 -10.69 -42.49
N LEU A 524 -22.42 -11.66 -42.08
CA LEU A 524 -21.14 -11.39 -41.40
C LEU A 524 -20.17 -10.64 -42.31
N LEU A 525 -20.04 -11.07 -43.57
CA LEU A 525 -19.16 -10.41 -44.54
C LEU A 525 -19.54 -8.95 -44.75
N HIS A 526 -20.84 -8.66 -44.85
CA HIS A 526 -21.34 -7.30 -44.97
C HIS A 526 -21.02 -6.43 -43.74
N ARG A 527 -21.17 -6.98 -42.52
CA ARG A 527 -20.80 -6.26 -41.28
C ARG A 527 -19.30 -5.98 -41.19
N VAL A 528 -18.45 -6.91 -41.66
CA VAL A 528 -17.01 -6.66 -41.73
C VAL A 528 -16.69 -5.56 -42.75
N GLU A 529 -17.37 -5.52 -43.89
CA GLU A 529 -17.20 -4.46 -44.88
C GLU A 529 -17.58 -3.09 -44.33
N GLU A 530 -18.69 -3.00 -43.59
CA GLU A 530 -19.08 -1.78 -42.88
C GLU A 530 -18.03 -1.36 -41.85
N LEU A 531 -17.45 -2.30 -41.10
CA LEU A 531 -16.35 -1.99 -40.17
C LEU A 531 -15.10 -1.49 -40.88
N VAL A 532 -14.72 -2.08 -42.01
CA VAL A 532 -13.57 -1.62 -42.81
C VAL A 532 -13.81 -0.20 -43.34
N GLU A 533 -15.03 0.12 -43.76
CA GLU A 533 -15.39 1.46 -44.20
C GLU A 533 -15.41 2.46 -43.03
N ASN A 534 -15.93 2.06 -41.87
CA ASN A 534 -15.91 2.85 -40.64
C ASN A 534 -14.49 3.10 -40.14
N ALA A 535 -13.56 2.16 -40.28
CA ALA A 535 -12.17 2.36 -39.90
C ALA A 535 -11.52 3.53 -40.67
N LYS A 536 -11.85 3.68 -41.96
CA LYS A 536 -11.35 4.79 -42.79
C LYS A 536 -11.89 6.15 -42.35
N THR A 537 -13.14 6.22 -41.90
CA THR A 537 -13.74 7.47 -41.41
C THR A 537 -13.23 7.84 -40.02
N LEU A 538 -12.81 6.85 -39.23
CA LEU A 538 -12.25 7.00 -37.88
C LEU A 538 -10.71 7.14 -37.84
N GLY A 539 -10.02 6.95 -38.97
CA GLY A 539 -8.56 7.01 -39.04
C GLY A 539 -7.86 5.81 -38.41
N ILE A 540 -8.54 4.67 -38.28
CA ILE A 540 -8.06 3.42 -37.71
C ILE A 540 -7.46 2.55 -38.84
N GLU A 541 -6.38 1.82 -38.55
CA GLU A 541 -5.85 0.82 -39.49
C GLU A 541 -6.81 -0.37 -39.63
N ALA A 542 -7.43 -0.53 -40.80
CA ALA A 542 -8.41 -1.58 -41.06
C ALA A 542 -7.80 -2.99 -41.23
N GLY A 543 -6.51 -3.17 -40.94
CA GLY A 543 -5.75 -4.40 -41.28
C GLY A 543 -6.38 -5.66 -40.69
N GLU A 544 -6.77 -5.61 -39.42
CA GLU A 544 -7.39 -6.75 -38.74
C GLU A 544 -8.78 -7.11 -39.28
N ALA A 545 -9.60 -6.12 -39.62
CA ALA A 545 -10.92 -6.34 -40.20
C ALA A 545 -10.81 -6.91 -41.62
N GLU A 546 -9.82 -6.45 -42.39
CA GLU A 546 -9.55 -6.96 -43.74
C GLU A 546 -9.00 -8.39 -43.71
N GLU A 547 -8.16 -8.72 -42.73
CA GLU A 547 -7.69 -10.09 -42.50
C GLU A 547 -8.85 -11.02 -42.12
N LEU A 548 -9.72 -10.58 -41.19
CA LEU A 548 -10.91 -11.34 -40.81
C LEU A 548 -11.83 -11.59 -42.01
N LYS A 549 -12.02 -10.58 -42.88
CA LYS A 549 -12.78 -10.73 -44.13
C LYS A 549 -12.19 -11.85 -45.01
N GLN A 550 -10.88 -11.83 -45.20
CA GLN A 550 -10.17 -12.82 -46.01
C GLN A 550 -10.28 -14.23 -45.42
N ASP A 551 -10.20 -14.35 -44.09
CA ASP A 551 -10.34 -15.61 -43.37
C ASP A 551 -11.74 -16.20 -43.52
N ILE A 552 -12.79 -15.38 -43.34
CA ILE A 552 -14.19 -15.79 -43.55
C ILE A 552 -14.39 -16.33 -44.97
N GLU A 553 -13.87 -15.64 -45.99
CA GLU A 553 -14.00 -16.09 -47.37
C GLU A 553 -13.19 -17.36 -47.67
N ARG A 554 -11.97 -17.46 -47.14
CA ARG A 554 -11.07 -18.59 -47.37
C ARG A 554 -11.62 -19.87 -46.76
N GLU A 555 -11.95 -19.85 -45.46
CA GLU A 555 -12.45 -21.04 -44.76
C GLU A 555 -13.81 -21.49 -45.31
N TRP A 556 -14.67 -20.55 -45.73
CA TRP A 556 -15.94 -20.91 -46.34
C TRP A 556 -15.77 -21.64 -47.68
N ARG A 557 -14.82 -21.20 -48.52
CA ARG A 557 -14.50 -21.90 -49.78
C ARG A 557 -13.98 -23.32 -49.53
N GLU A 558 -13.16 -23.51 -48.50
CA GLU A 558 -12.67 -24.84 -48.09
C GLU A 558 -13.83 -25.75 -47.67
N LEU A 559 -14.78 -25.23 -46.90
CA LEU A 559 -15.98 -25.96 -46.48
C LEU A 559 -16.86 -26.35 -47.68
N GLU A 560 -17.10 -25.44 -48.62
CA GLU A 560 -17.85 -25.74 -49.86
C GLU A 560 -17.17 -26.80 -50.73
N MET A 561 -15.83 -26.79 -50.81
CA MET A 561 -15.05 -27.82 -51.51
C MET A 561 -15.11 -29.17 -50.79
N SER A 562 -15.18 -29.18 -49.46
CA SER A 562 -15.24 -30.43 -48.68
C SER A 562 -16.58 -31.18 -48.79
N VAL A 563 -17.65 -30.47 -49.16
CA VAL A 563 -19.01 -31.04 -49.28
C VAL A 563 -19.38 -31.42 -50.73
N LYS A 564 -18.74 -30.84 -51.74
CA LYS A 564 -18.82 -31.27 -53.14
C LYS A 564 -18.04 -32.55 -53.37
#